data_AF-A0A0J1GW29-F1
#
_entry.id   AF-A0A0J1GW29-F1
#
_cell.length_a   1.000
_cell.length_b   1.000
_cell.length_c   1.000
_cell.angle_alpha   90.00
_cell.angle_beta   90.00
_cell.angle_gamma   90.00
#
_symmetry.space_group_name_H-M   'P 1'
#
loop_
_entity.id
_entity.type
_entity.pdbx_description
1 polymer ?
#
loop_
_entity_poly.entity_id
_entity_poly.type
_entity_poly.pdbx_seq_one_letter_code
_entity_poly.pdbx_strand_id
1 'polypeptide(L)'
;MGGSSQFSGQDDKDRASYISRRKAVIALCIGCVLLVLAVVLPVTPGYAIAVVGGMALVAAMGFYYQSRDVVQGPDPEMLSRHGEEVDVSGGDDPSEQSEQSEVCASVEAKPPVFAPSHLLDSMDGDRDSAAMLLEIFLDEHSDDGEVLLRLADNEEWSGVEKTLHTLKGVAGSIGADALHVHIVAVEGDLLSHGRLERESLLRLNQEITVLEVAINEALAGLRAVSPERQATVVSQAETESGQYGQEGAGNLAATARPAEVVDSRPSIDKALPMDGVNAAIDISVMLNALDDDAEMVQMLLGVFVEEHQHDGKVFVEMVSSGCIDEQTLRLVHSLKGVAANLGANTLQEIATALEMRLKQQQPVPLDDAHRLAIVLEQTVESARYYLHSWGVNA
;
A
#
# COMPACT_ATOMS: atom_id res chain seq x y z
N MET A 1 -56.88 -27.02 27.58
CA MET A 1 -55.79 -26.54 28.45
C MET A 1 -54.54 -26.46 27.58
N GLY A 2 -53.97 -25.27 27.39
CA GLY A 2 -52.79 -25.07 26.54
C GLY A 2 -52.98 -23.91 25.58
N GLY A 3 -52.60 -22.71 26.00
CA GLY A 3 -52.69 -21.51 25.19
C GLY A 3 -52.28 -20.28 25.97
N SER A 4 -51.00 -20.20 26.37
CA SER A 4 -50.39 -19.01 27.00
C SER A 4 -48.86 -19.16 27.05
N SER A 5 -48.12 -18.76 26.00
CA SER A 5 -46.65 -18.56 26.11
C SER A 5 -45.97 -17.82 24.93
N GLN A 6 -46.64 -16.89 24.23
CA GLN A 6 -45.97 -16.11 23.16
C GLN A 6 -45.95 -14.59 23.35
N PHE A 7 -46.41 -14.05 24.48
CA PHE A 7 -46.50 -12.58 24.66
C PHE A 7 -45.32 -11.93 25.42
N SER A 8 -44.26 -12.67 25.76
CA SER A 8 -43.20 -12.14 26.64
C SER A 8 -41.94 -11.61 25.93
N GLY A 9 -41.81 -11.75 24.61
CA GLY A 9 -40.55 -11.46 23.90
C GLY A 9 -40.41 -10.07 23.28
N GLN A 10 -41.52 -9.35 23.07
CA GLN A 10 -41.50 -8.06 22.38
C GLN A 10 -41.14 -6.90 23.31
N ASP A 11 -41.63 -6.94 24.56
CA ASP A 11 -41.42 -5.88 25.56
C ASP A 11 -39.94 -5.74 25.98
N ASP A 12 -39.16 -6.81 25.93
CA ASP A 12 -37.74 -6.78 26.31
C ASP A 12 -36.85 -6.15 25.23
N LYS A 13 -37.20 -6.31 23.93
CA LYS A 13 -36.47 -5.66 22.83
C LYS A 13 -36.70 -4.14 22.83
N ASP A 14 -37.94 -3.71 23.08
CA ASP A 14 -38.28 -2.28 23.14
C ASP A 14 -37.64 -1.61 24.37
N ARG A 15 -37.54 -2.31 25.49
CA ARG A 15 -36.81 -1.84 26.69
C ARG A 15 -35.31 -1.69 26.45
N ALA A 16 -34.67 -2.65 25.78
CA ALA A 16 -33.24 -2.57 25.46
C ALA A 16 -32.93 -1.39 24.53
N SER A 17 -33.75 -1.20 23.49
CA SER A 17 -33.64 -0.07 22.56
C SER A 17 -33.83 1.29 23.26
N TYR A 18 -34.82 1.38 24.17
CA TYR A 18 -35.09 2.60 24.93
C TYR A 18 -33.95 2.99 25.88
N ILE A 19 -33.35 2.01 26.57
CA ILE A 19 -32.21 2.24 27.49
C ILE A 19 -30.98 2.70 26.70
N SER A 20 -30.73 2.14 25.52
CA SER A 20 -29.59 2.53 24.67
C SER A 20 -29.72 3.98 24.19
N ARG A 21 -30.91 4.37 23.71
CA ARG A 21 -31.19 5.75 23.26
C ARG A 21 -31.04 6.78 24.39
N ARG A 22 -31.48 6.45 25.61
CA ARG A 22 -31.31 7.33 26.78
C ARG A 22 -29.84 7.55 27.16
N LYS A 23 -29.02 6.50 27.12
CA LYS A 23 -27.59 6.60 27.41
C LYS A 23 -26.88 7.50 26.38
N ALA A 24 -27.21 7.37 25.10
CA ALA A 24 -26.66 8.22 24.04
C ALA A 24 -27.02 9.71 24.23
N VAL A 25 -28.28 10.01 24.57
CA VAL A 25 -28.71 11.40 24.82
C VAL A 25 -28.03 11.99 26.06
N ILE A 26 -27.87 11.22 27.13
CA ILE A 26 -27.16 11.67 28.34
C ILE A 26 -25.69 11.96 28.03
N ALA A 27 -25.01 11.07 27.29
CA ALA A 27 -23.62 11.26 26.89
C ALA A 27 -23.43 12.52 26.03
N LEU A 28 -24.34 12.75 25.06
CA LEU A 28 -24.33 13.96 24.22
C LEU A 28 -24.49 15.23 25.07
N CYS A 29 -25.44 15.25 26.01
CA CYS A 29 -25.65 16.39 26.90
C CYS A 29 -24.43 16.68 27.77
N ILE A 30 -23.78 15.65 28.32
CA ILE A 30 -22.56 15.82 29.13
C ILE A 30 -21.42 16.37 28.28
N GLY A 31 -21.21 15.84 27.06
CA GLY A 31 -20.19 16.32 26.13
C GLY A 31 -20.37 17.80 25.78
N CYS A 32 -21.60 18.24 25.46
CA CYS A 32 -21.91 19.64 25.18
C CYS A 32 -21.63 20.56 26.37
N VAL A 33 -21.98 20.14 27.59
CA VAL A 33 -21.73 20.95 28.80
C VAL A 33 -20.23 21.09 29.08
N LEU A 34 -19.45 20.02 28.92
CA LEU A 34 -18.00 20.05 29.08
C LEU A 34 -17.32 20.95 28.03
N LEU A 35 -17.81 20.92 26.79
CA LEU A 35 -17.27 21.76 25.70
C LEU A 35 -17.53 23.24 25.97
N VAL A 36 -18.73 23.60 26.45
CA VAL A 36 -19.04 24.98 26.88
C VAL A 36 -18.16 25.41 28.07
N LEU A 37 -17.95 24.54 29.05
CA LEU A 37 -17.05 24.81 30.18
C LEU A 37 -15.59 25.02 29.75
N ALA A 38 -15.12 24.28 28.74
CA ALA A 38 -13.77 24.42 28.20
C ALA A 38 -13.53 25.79 27.53
N VAL A 39 -14.55 26.40 26.93
CA VAL A 39 -14.48 27.73 26.31
C VAL A 39 -14.45 28.86 27.36
N VAL A 40 -15.02 28.63 28.55
CA VAL A 40 -15.18 29.67 29.58
C VAL A 40 -14.00 29.70 30.58
N LEU A 41 -13.23 28.62 30.71
CA LEU A 41 -12.12 28.54 31.65
C LEU A 41 -10.78 29.05 31.04
N PRO A 42 -9.90 29.67 31.85
CA PRO A 42 -8.61 30.18 31.38
C PRO A 42 -7.71 29.07 30.79
N VAL A 43 -6.78 29.52 29.94
CA VAL A 43 -6.08 28.75 28.88
C VAL A 43 -5.39 27.46 29.32
N THR A 44 -5.03 27.29 30.60
CA THR A 44 -4.25 26.13 31.05
C THR A 44 -5.07 24.87 31.36
N PRO A 45 -6.18 24.89 32.14
CA PRO A 45 -7.04 23.70 32.29
C PRO A 45 -8.06 23.50 31.16
N GLY A 46 -8.36 24.53 30.36
CA GLY A 46 -9.39 24.46 29.31
C GLY A 46 -9.10 23.42 28.23
N TYR A 47 -7.82 23.25 27.86
CA TYR A 47 -7.41 22.33 26.79
C TYR A 47 -7.65 20.86 27.16
N ALA A 48 -7.35 20.45 28.39
CA ALA A 48 -7.58 19.09 28.85
C ALA A 48 -9.08 18.73 28.84
N ILE A 49 -9.94 19.68 29.24
CA ILE A 49 -11.40 19.49 29.24
C ILE A 49 -11.93 19.45 27.79
N ALA A 50 -11.39 20.26 26.88
CA ALA A 50 -11.75 20.23 25.46
C ALA A 50 -11.39 18.89 24.80
N VAL A 51 -10.20 18.34 25.07
CA VAL A 51 -9.76 17.05 24.53
C VAL A 51 -10.64 15.92 25.05
N VAL A 52 -10.90 15.86 26.36
CA VAL A 52 -11.78 14.83 26.94
C VAL A 52 -13.22 14.95 26.43
N GLY A 53 -13.73 16.18 26.27
CA GLY A 53 -15.04 16.44 25.69
C GLY A 53 -15.13 16.01 24.23
N GLY A 54 -14.09 16.29 23.42
CA GLY A 54 -14.00 15.85 22.03
C GLY A 54 -13.97 14.33 21.89
N MET A 55 -13.14 13.64 22.69
CA MET A 55 -13.08 12.17 22.69
C MET A 55 -14.40 11.53 23.09
N ALA A 56 -15.10 12.08 24.09
CA ALA A 56 -16.42 11.59 24.49
C ALA A 56 -17.47 11.74 23.37
N LEU A 57 -17.40 12.82 22.58
CA LEU A 57 -18.33 13.07 21.47
C LEU A 57 -18.06 12.12 20.29
N VAL A 58 -16.79 11.87 19.96
CA VAL A 58 -16.39 10.89 18.94
C VAL A 58 -16.85 9.48 19.34
N ALA A 59 -16.64 9.08 20.59
CA ALA A 59 -17.11 7.79 21.09
C ALA A 59 -18.64 7.65 21.03
N ALA A 60 -19.39 8.72 21.37
CA ALA A 60 -20.84 8.73 21.26
C ALA A 60 -21.33 8.63 19.80
N MET A 61 -20.64 9.30 18.87
CA MET A 61 -20.93 9.18 17.43
C MET A 61 -20.65 7.77 16.91
N GLY A 62 -19.51 7.16 17.29
CA GLY A 62 -19.19 5.78 16.93
C GLY A 62 -20.27 4.79 17.41
N PHE A 63 -20.71 4.91 18.66
CA PHE A 63 -21.79 4.09 19.20
C PHE A 63 -23.14 4.30 18.48
N TYR A 64 -23.41 5.53 18.04
CA TYR A 64 -24.61 5.88 17.28
C TYR A 64 -24.59 5.26 15.88
N TYR A 65 -23.46 5.33 15.16
CA TYR A 65 -23.31 4.72 13.83
C TYR A 65 -23.39 3.19 13.90
N GLN A 66 -22.69 2.56 14.85
CA GLN A 66 -22.74 1.11 15.04
C GLN A 66 -24.15 0.60 15.38
N SER A 67 -24.99 1.41 16.04
CA SER A 67 -26.39 1.07 16.32
C SER A 67 -27.31 1.18 15.09
N ARG A 68 -26.85 1.83 14.00
CA ARG A 68 -27.64 2.05 12.79
C ARG A 68 -27.51 0.90 11.79
N ASP A 69 -26.35 0.24 11.74
CA ASP A 69 -26.10 -0.86 10.79
C ASP A 69 -26.80 -2.17 11.15
N VAL A 70 -27.38 -2.27 12.35
CA VAL A 70 -28.08 -3.49 12.82
C VAL A 70 -29.55 -3.56 12.37
N VAL A 71 -30.11 -2.54 11.69
CA VAL A 71 -31.56 -2.45 11.40
C VAL A 71 -31.94 -2.58 9.92
N GLN A 72 -30.99 -2.75 9.00
CA GLN A 72 -31.31 -3.03 7.58
C GLN A 72 -30.81 -4.41 7.16
N GLY A 73 -31.51 -5.45 7.64
CA GLY A 73 -31.54 -6.73 6.93
C GLY A 73 -32.44 -6.60 5.68
N PRO A 74 -32.14 -7.31 4.58
CA PRO A 74 -32.94 -7.24 3.36
C PRO A 74 -34.37 -7.76 3.61
N ASP A 75 -35.36 -7.02 3.10
CA ASP A 75 -36.78 -7.38 3.15
C ASP A 75 -37.02 -8.78 2.54
N PRO A 76 -37.64 -9.74 3.26
CA PRO A 76 -37.85 -11.10 2.76
C PRO A 76 -39.04 -11.26 1.78
N GLU A 77 -39.57 -10.19 1.18
CA GLU A 77 -40.84 -10.24 0.41
C GLU A 77 -40.72 -10.25 -1.13
N MET A 78 -39.52 -10.37 -1.71
CA MET A 78 -39.34 -10.28 -3.18
C MET A 78 -39.26 -11.63 -3.93
N LEU A 79 -39.55 -12.78 -3.32
CA LEU A 79 -39.45 -14.11 -3.95
C LEU A 79 -40.79 -14.86 -4.13
N SER A 80 -41.90 -14.16 -4.33
CA SER A 80 -43.19 -14.81 -4.56
C SER A 80 -44.05 -14.10 -5.59
N ARG A 81 -43.58 -14.06 -6.84
CA ARG A 81 -44.46 -13.76 -7.98
C ARG A 81 -43.85 -14.19 -9.31
N HIS A 82 -44.15 -15.42 -9.75
CA HIS A 82 -44.43 -15.77 -11.16
C HIS A 82 -44.80 -17.26 -11.22
N GLY A 83 -46.09 -17.53 -11.02
CA GLY A 83 -46.75 -18.76 -11.44
C GLY A 83 -47.97 -18.33 -12.23
N GLU A 84 -47.79 -18.10 -13.52
CA GLU A 84 -48.88 -17.80 -14.45
C GLU A 84 -49.16 -19.07 -15.25
N GLU A 85 -50.32 -19.66 -14.97
CA GLU A 85 -50.89 -20.77 -15.71
C GLU A 85 -51.15 -20.34 -17.15
N VAL A 86 -50.53 -21.04 -18.11
CA VAL A 86 -50.95 -21.01 -19.51
C VAL A 86 -51.35 -22.41 -19.92
N ASP A 87 -52.66 -22.58 -20.01
CA ASP A 87 -53.39 -23.70 -20.58
C ASP A 87 -53.33 -23.60 -22.11
N VAL A 88 -52.61 -24.52 -22.78
CA VAL A 88 -52.74 -24.74 -24.23
C VAL A 88 -52.79 -26.23 -24.52
N SER A 89 -53.98 -26.63 -24.98
CA SER A 89 -54.35 -27.92 -25.51
C SER A 89 -53.80 -28.16 -26.92
N GLY A 90 -53.28 -29.38 -27.16
CA GLY A 90 -53.42 -30.08 -28.44
C GLY A 90 -52.15 -30.32 -29.27
N GLY A 91 -51.83 -31.60 -29.51
CA GLY A 91 -51.06 -32.03 -30.67
C GLY A 91 -50.11 -33.21 -30.44
N ASP A 92 -50.56 -34.42 -30.77
CA ASP A 92 -49.81 -35.68 -30.78
C ASP A 92 -48.61 -35.68 -31.75
N ASP A 93 -47.44 -36.20 -31.34
CA ASP A 93 -46.71 -37.30 -32.01
C ASP A 93 -45.49 -37.76 -31.16
N PRO A 94 -45.11 -39.05 -31.10
CA PRO A 94 -44.06 -39.56 -30.23
C PRO A 94 -42.79 -39.87 -31.02
N SER A 95 -41.64 -39.28 -30.68
CA SER A 95 -40.34 -39.88 -30.97
C SER A 95 -39.21 -39.30 -30.13
N GLU A 96 -38.51 -40.21 -29.44
CA GLU A 96 -37.06 -40.23 -29.25
C GLU A 96 -36.37 -39.27 -28.27
N GLN A 97 -35.81 -39.92 -27.24
CA GLN A 97 -34.44 -39.77 -26.73
C GLN A 97 -34.07 -38.46 -26.01
N SER A 98 -33.83 -38.59 -24.69
CA SER A 98 -32.61 -38.15 -24.01
C SER A 98 -32.90 -37.85 -22.54
N GLU A 99 -32.89 -38.88 -21.70
CA GLU A 99 -32.58 -38.74 -20.30
C GLU A 99 -31.07 -38.49 -20.17
N GLN A 100 -30.66 -37.30 -19.71
CA GLN A 100 -29.66 -37.16 -18.66
C GLN A 100 -29.51 -35.69 -18.27
N SER A 101 -30.06 -35.42 -17.09
CA SER A 101 -29.99 -34.20 -16.32
C SER A 101 -28.56 -33.96 -15.85
N GLU A 102 -27.89 -32.95 -16.42
CA GLU A 102 -26.70 -32.35 -15.81
C GLU A 102 -27.13 -31.54 -14.60
N VAL A 103 -26.98 -32.14 -13.42
CA VAL A 103 -26.98 -31.42 -12.16
C VAL A 103 -25.68 -30.61 -12.11
N CYS A 104 -25.76 -29.33 -12.48
CA CYS A 104 -24.72 -28.35 -12.20
C CYS A 104 -24.58 -28.21 -10.67
N ALA A 105 -23.64 -28.95 -10.09
CA ALA A 105 -23.14 -28.70 -8.76
C ALA A 105 -22.46 -27.33 -8.76
N SER A 106 -23.11 -26.35 -8.14
CA SER A 106 -22.54 -25.04 -7.84
C SER A 106 -21.38 -25.26 -6.88
N VAL A 107 -20.15 -25.33 -7.40
CA VAL A 107 -18.95 -25.29 -6.58
C VAL A 107 -18.95 -23.90 -5.93
N GLU A 108 -19.15 -23.87 -4.62
CA GLU A 108 -19.03 -22.69 -3.77
C GLU A 108 -17.58 -22.19 -3.88
N ALA A 109 -17.33 -21.30 -4.84
CA ALA A 109 -16.00 -20.77 -5.12
C ALA A 109 -15.56 -19.97 -3.90
N LYS A 110 -14.50 -20.44 -3.23
CA LYS A 110 -13.86 -19.73 -2.12
C LYS A 110 -13.53 -18.29 -2.60
N PRO A 111 -13.92 -17.24 -1.86
CA PRO A 111 -13.70 -15.87 -2.29
C PRO A 111 -12.20 -15.63 -2.55
N PRO A 112 -11.86 -14.82 -3.57
CA PRO A 112 -10.48 -14.51 -3.89
C PRO A 112 -9.80 -13.87 -2.67
N VAL A 113 -8.55 -14.26 -2.40
CA VAL A 113 -7.77 -13.77 -1.25
C VAL A 113 -7.53 -12.26 -1.34
N PHE A 114 -7.45 -11.75 -2.56
CA PHE A 114 -7.23 -10.36 -2.87
C PHE A 114 -7.89 -10.03 -4.21
N ALA A 115 -8.58 -8.90 -4.29
CA ALA A 115 -9.26 -8.46 -5.49
C ALA A 115 -8.78 -7.04 -5.87
N PRO A 116 -7.75 -6.92 -6.75
CA PRO A 116 -7.16 -5.63 -7.13
C PRO A 116 -8.17 -4.62 -7.67
N SER A 117 -9.26 -5.08 -8.27
CA SER A 117 -10.35 -4.23 -8.76
C SER A 117 -11.01 -3.42 -7.65
N HIS A 118 -11.20 -3.99 -6.46
CA HIS A 118 -11.82 -3.28 -5.34
C HIS A 118 -10.93 -2.16 -4.82
N LEU A 119 -9.61 -2.38 -4.78
CA LEU A 119 -8.64 -1.35 -4.42
C LEU A 119 -8.59 -0.25 -5.47
N LEU A 120 -8.62 -0.60 -6.76
CA LEU A 120 -8.67 0.40 -7.83
C LEU A 120 -9.97 1.21 -7.80
N ASP A 121 -11.12 0.55 -7.57
CA ASP A 121 -12.42 1.22 -7.47
C ASP A 121 -12.47 2.21 -6.30
N SER A 122 -11.84 1.88 -5.15
CA SER A 122 -11.76 2.78 -4.00
C SER A 122 -10.82 3.96 -4.22
N MET A 123 -9.91 3.87 -5.19
CA MET A 123 -8.95 4.89 -5.56
C MET A 123 -9.31 5.61 -6.87
N ASP A 124 -10.59 5.57 -7.29
CA ASP A 124 -11.08 6.18 -8.54
C ASP A 124 -10.29 5.76 -9.79
N GLY A 125 -9.75 4.54 -9.77
CA GLY A 125 -8.91 3.97 -10.83
C GLY A 125 -7.47 4.47 -10.85
N ASP A 126 -7.00 5.18 -9.81
CA ASP A 126 -5.61 5.62 -9.69
C ASP A 126 -4.67 4.44 -9.42
N ARG A 127 -4.09 3.93 -10.51
CA ARG A 127 -3.21 2.76 -10.51
C ARG A 127 -1.87 3.02 -9.84
N ASP A 128 -1.35 4.23 -9.92
CA ASP A 128 -0.06 4.60 -9.35
C ASP A 128 -0.17 4.65 -7.82
N SER A 129 -1.25 5.27 -7.32
CA SER A 129 -1.56 5.29 -5.89
C SER A 129 -1.88 3.90 -5.35
N ALA A 130 -2.62 3.06 -6.10
CA ALA A 130 -2.89 1.68 -5.71
C ALA A 130 -1.61 0.83 -5.66
N ALA A 131 -0.72 0.97 -6.65
CA ALA A 131 0.56 0.28 -6.66
C ALA A 131 1.41 0.67 -5.45
N MET A 132 1.47 1.96 -5.11
CA MET A 132 2.21 2.42 -3.93
C MET A 132 1.66 1.83 -2.62
N LEU A 133 0.34 1.79 -2.41
CA LEU A 133 -0.22 1.20 -1.19
C LEU A 133 0.12 -0.29 -1.06
N LEU A 134 0.11 -1.00 -2.19
CA LEU A 134 0.51 -2.40 -2.24
C LEU A 134 2.00 -2.59 -1.96
N GLU A 135 2.86 -1.70 -2.47
CA GLU A 135 4.29 -1.70 -2.17
C GLU A 135 4.56 -1.42 -0.69
N ILE A 136 3.86 -0.45 -0.08
CA ILE A 136 3.96 -0.17 1.36
C ILE A 136 3.55 -1.40 2.18
N PHE A 137 2.49 -2.11 1.77
CA PHE A 137 2.10 -3.34 2.46
C PHE A 137 3.20 -4.40 2.39
N LEU A 138 3.81 -4.60 1.22
CA LEU A 138 4.90 -5.56 1.06
C LEU A 138 6.14 -5.18 1.88
N ASP A 139 6.48 -3.89 1.96
CA ASP A 139 7.66 -3.41 2.71
C ASP A 139 7.43 -3.43 4.22
N GLU A 140 6.27 -2.98 4.70
CA GLU A 140 6.03 -2.77 6.13
C GLU A 140 5.32 -3.95 6.83
N HIS A 141 4.61 -4.81 6.10
CA HIS A 141 3.67 -5.78 6.71
C HIS A 141 3.80 -7.23 6.21
N SER A 142 4.69 -7.53 5.26
CA SER A 142 4.89 -8.92 4.77
C SER A 142 5.35 -9.88 5.87
N ASP A 143 6.17 -9.41 6.80
CA ASP A 143 6.72 -10.20 7.91
C ASP A 143 5.86 -10.20 9.19
N ASP A 144 4.73 -9.50 9.21
CA ASP A 144 3.91 -9.32 10.43
C ASP A 144 3.41 -10.66 10.98
N GLY A 145 3.21 -11.67 10.13
CA GLY A 145 2.85 -13.02 10.56
C GLY A 145 3.93 -13.69 11.40
N GLU A 146 5.21 -13.52 11.05
CA GLU A 146 6.32 -14.01 11.85
C GLU A 146 6.50 -13.21 13.14
N VAL A 147 6.28 -11.89 13.08
CA VAL A 147 6.31 -11.01 14.26
C VAL A 147 5.24 -11.45 15.27
N LEU A 148 4.02 -11.74 14.81
CA LEU A 148 2.94 -12.24 15.65
C LEU A 148 3.29 -13.57 16.32
N LEU A 149 3.87 -14.51 15.57
CA LEU A 149 4.32 -15.81 16.11
C LEU A 149 5.39 -15.62 17.19
N ARG A 150 6.38 -14.76 16.94
CA ARG A 150 7.47 -14.46 17.87
C ARG A 150 6.97 -13.80 19.15
N LEU A 151 6.09 -12.81 19.03
CA LEU A 151 5.48 -12.13 20.17
C LEU A 151 4.64 -13.09 21.02
N ALA A 152 3.87 -13.98 20.37
CA ALA A 152 3.09 -15.00 21.07
C ALA A 152 3.97 -16.03 21.79
N ASP A 153 5.09 -16.46 21.17
CA ASP A 153 6.06 -17.38 21.78
C ASP A 153 6.74 -16.80 23.02
N ASN A 154 6.88 -15.47 23.08
CA ASN A 154 7.41 -14.74 24.24
C ASN A 154 6.33 -14.28 25.23
N GLU A 155 5.06 -14.67 25.03
CA GLU A 155 3.90 -14.24 25.84
C GLU A 155 3.69 -12.71 25.86
N GLU A 156 4.13 -11.99 24.83
CA GLU A 156 4.01 -10.53 24.68
C GLU A 156 2.66 -10.13 24.08
N TRP A 157 1.56 -10.46 24.75
CA TRP A 157 0.19 -10.32 24.21
C TRP A 157 -0.22 -8.89 23.84
N SER A 158 0.33 -7.87 24.53
CA SER A 158 0.09 -6.47 24.16
C SER A 158 0.72 -6.10 22.81
N GLY A 159 1.86 -6.72 22.47
CA GLY A 159 2.47 -6.57 21.15
C GLY A 159 1.63 -7.26 20.07
N VAL A 160 1.15 -8.47 20.37
CA VAL A 160 0.24 -9.23 19.48
C VAL A 160 -1.02 -8.42 19.17
N GLU A 161 -1.68 -7.87 20.18
CA GLU A 161 -2.88 -7.03 20.01
C GLU A 161 -2.63 -5.82 19.10
N LYS A 162 -1.52 -5.10 19.31
CA LYS A 162 -1.15 -3.94 18.49
C LYS A 162 -0.87 -4.32 17.04
N THR A 163 -0.17 -5.43 16.83
CA THR A 163 0.17 -5.92 15.49
C THR A 163 -1.10 -6.36 14.75
N LEU A 164 -1.99 -7.11 15.41
CA LEU A 164 -3.30 -7.46 14.85
C LEU A 164 -4.15 -6.22 14.54
N HIS A 165 -4.17 -5.21 15.41
CA HIS A 165 -4.93 -3.98 15.17
C HIS A 165 -4.44 -3.23 13.93
N THR A 166 -3.12 -3.14 13.76
CA THR A 166 -2.48 -2.50 12.61
C THR A 166 -2.79 -3.28 11.35
N LEU A 167 -2.55 -4.59 11.35
CA LEU A 167 -2.78 -5.47 10.21
C LEU A 167 -4.26 -5.52 9.81
N LYS A 168 -5.19 -5.44 10.78
CA LYS A 168 -6.64 -5.33 10.51
C LYS A 168 -6.97 -4.09 9.69
N GLY A 169 -6.40 -2.93 10.08
CA GLY A 169 -6.60 -1.67 9.38
C GLY A 169 -6.06 -1.73 7.96
N VAL A 170 -4.84 -2.25 7.80
CA VAL A 170 -4.18 -2.34 6.50
C VAL A 170 -4.91 -3.33 5.58
N ALA A 171 -5.22 -4.54 6.06
CA ALA A 171 -5.98 -5.54 5.31
C ALA A 171 -7.34 -5.00 4.82
N GLY A 172 -8.03 -4.20 5.65
CA GLY A 172 -9.26 -3.54 5.25
C GLY A 172 -9.05 -2.46 4.18
N SER A 173 -7.97 -1.69 4.28
CA SER A 173 -7.66 -0.62 3.31
C SER A 173 -7.26 -1.13 1.93
N ILE A 174 -6.57 -2.27 1.86
CA ILE A 174 -6.15 -2.88 0.59
C ILE A 174 -7.22 -3.82 0.00
N GLY A 175 -8.33 -4.06 0.69
CA GLY A 175 -9.37 -4.98 0.24
C GLY A 175 -8.98 -6.46 0.32
N ALA A 176 -8.13 -6.82 1.29
CA ALA A 176 -7.79 -8.21 1.60
C ALA A 176 -8.84 -8.81 2.55
N ASP A 177 -10.08 -8.95 2.08
CA ASP A 177 -11.24 -9.29 2.91
C ASP A 177 -11.08 -10.60 3.68
N ALA A 178 -10.51 -11.63 3.02
CA ALA A 178 -10.29 -12.93 3.66
C ALA A 178 -9.36 -12.81 4.88
N LEU A 179 -8.25 -12.09 4.71
CA LEU A 179 -7.29 -11.82 5.78
C LEU A 179 -7.93 -10.96 6.87
N HIS A 180 -8.67 -9.91 6.50
CA HIS A 180 -9.35 -9.04 7.45
C HIS A 180 -10.33 -9.79 8.35
N VAL A 181 -11.17 -10.66 7.77
CA VAL A 181 -12.12 -11.50 8.53
C VAL A 181 -11.39 -12.41 9.52
N HIS A 182 -10.29 -13.03 9.10
CA HIS A 182 -9.52 -13.91 9.97
C HIS A 182 -8.84 -13.14 11.11
N ILE A 183 -8.27 -11.95 10.83
CA ILE A 183 -7.71 -11.09 11.87
C ILE A 183 -8.76 -10.71 12.91
N VAL A 184 -9.98 -10.34 12.49
CA VAL A 184 -11.08 -10.01 13.41
C VAL A 184 -11.44 -11.20 14.29
N ALA A 185 -11.46 -12.42 13.74
CA ALA A 185 -11.72 -13.64 14.51
C ALA A 185 -10.61 -13.88 15.55
N VAL A 186 -9.33 -13.80 15.13
CA VAL A 186 -8.17 -13.98 16.00
C VAL A 186 -8.15 -12.91 17.11
N GLU A 187 -8.34 -11.64 16.78
CA GLU A 187 -8.42 -10.55 17.76
C GLU A 187 -9.56 -10.76 18.77
N GLY A 188 -10.73 -11.22 18.30
CA GLY A 188 -11.86 -11.56 19.15
C GLY A 188 -11.57 -12.70 20.14
N ASP A 189 -10.87 -13.73 19.68
CA ASP A 189 -10.43 -14.84 20.53
C ASP A 189 -9.43 -14.39 21.59
N LEU A 190 -8.47 -13.53 21.20
CA LEU A 190 -7.50 -12.93 22.13
C LEU A 190 -8.21 -12.12 23.22
N LEU A 191 -9.16 -11.27 22.84
CA LEU A 191 -9.92 -10.44 23.78
C LEU A 191 -10.81 -11.27 24.72
N SER A 192 -11.36 -12.38 24.23
CA SER A 192 -12.29 -13.22 25.00
C SER A 192 -11.57 -14.17 25.96
N HIS A 193 -10.45 -14.76 25.52
CA HIS A 193 -9.77 -15.83 26.25
C HIS A 193 -8.44 -15.40 26.86
N GLY A 194 -7.91 -14.23 26.50
CA GLY A 194 -6.62 -13.70 26.96
C GLY A 194 -5.40 -14.46 26.41
N ARG A 195 -5.60 -15.37 25.45
CA ARG A 195 -4.56 -16.16 24.80
C ARG A 195 -5.02 -16.60 23.42
N LEU A 196 -4.06 -16.91 22.55
CA LEU A 196 -4.31 -17.40 21.20
C LEU A 196 -3.81 -18.83 21.02
N GLU A 197 -4.51 -19.60 20.21
CA GLU A 197 -3.99 -20.88 19.73
C GLU A 197 -2.90 -20.63 18.68
N ARG A 198 -1.76 -21.31 18.83
CA ARG A 198 -0.63 -21.20 17.90
C ARG A 198 -1.06 -21.54 16.46
N GLU A 199 -1.99 -22.48 16.31
CA GLU A 199 -2.50 -22.88 15.00
C GLU A 199 -3.19 -21.73 14.26
N SER A 200 -3.97 -20.89 14.97
CA SER A 200 -4.63 -19.72 14.37
C SER A 200 -3.60 -18.70 13.86
N LEU A 201 -2.53 -18.47 14.62
CA LEU A 201 -1.44 -17.57 14.20
C LEU A 201 -0.66 -18.13 13.01
N LEU A 202 -0.42 -19.45 12.95
CA LEU A 202 0.22 -20.09 11.81
C LEU A 202 -0.63 -19.97 10.54
N ARG A 203 -1.94 -20.16 10.65
CA ARG A 203 -2.86 -19.97 9.52
C ARG A 203 -2.89 -18.51 9.07
N LEU A 204 -2.88 -17.57 10.00
CA LEU A 204 -2.81 -16.14 9.69
C LEU A 204 -1.51 -15.80 8.95
N ASN A 205 -0.36 -16.30 9.42
CA ASN A 205 0.93 -16.14 8.73
C ASN A 205 0.87 -16.69 7.29
N GLN A 206 0.30 -17.89 7.12
CA GLN A 206 0.14 -18.49 5.80
C GLN A 206 -0.73 -17.62 4.87
N GLU A 207 -1.79 -17.00 5.39
CA GLU A 207 -2.63 -16.09 4.61
C GLU A 207 -1.91 -14.82 4.20
N ILE A 208 -1.05 -14.26 5.06
CA ILE A 208 -0.21 -13.11 4.72
C ILE A 208 0.74 -13.47 3.58
N THR A 209 1.42 -14.62 3.65
CA THR A 209 2.31 -15.09 2.56
C THR A 209 1.55 -15.32 1.25
N VAL A 210 0.33 -15.88 1.30
CA VAL A 210 -0.49 -16.06 0.09
C VAL A 210 -0.92 -14.71 -0.49
N LEU A 211 -1.27 -13.75 0.38
CA LEU A 211 -1.61 -12.39 -0.01
C LEU A 211 -0.41 -11.68 -0.66
N GLU A 212 0.79 -11.83 -0.11
CA GLU A 212 2.03 -11.27 -0.66
C GLU A 212 2.25 -11.70 -2.12
N VAL A 213 2.09 -13.00 -2.42
CA VAL A 213 2.19 -13.52 -3.78
C VAL A 213 1.12 -12.90 -4.70
N ALA A 214 -0.12 -12.81 -4.23
CA ALA A 214 -1.22 -12.23 -5.00
C ALA A 214 -1.01 -10.72 -5.27
N ILE A 215 -0.44 -9.99 -4.32
CA ILE A 215 -0.11 -8.57 -4.46
C ILE A 215 1.00 -8.39 -5.49
N ASN A 216 2.07 -9.20 -5.43
CA ASN A 216 3.14 -9.15 -6.42
C ASN A 216 2.65 -9.41 -7.85
N GLU A 217 1.73 -10.37 -8.02
CA GLU A 217 1.09 -10.63 -9.32
C GLU A 217 0.26 -9.43 -9.79
N ALA A 218 -0.51 -8.80 -8.89
CA ALA A 218 -1.29 -7.62 -9.20
C ALA A 218 -0.42 -6.41 -9.56
N LEU A 219 0.68 -6.18 -8.83
CA LEU A 219 1.66 -5.12 -9.11
C LEU A 219 2.29 -5.29 -10.49
N ALA A 220 2.66 -6.53 -10.87
CA ALA A 220 3.13 -6.83 -12.21
C ALA A 220 2.09 -6.46 -13.28
N GLY A 221 0.81 -6.78 -13.04
CA GLY A 221 -0.30 -6.40 -13.91
C GLY A 221 -0.55 -4.89 -13.99
N LEU A 222 -0.42 -4.16 -12.88
CA LEU A 222 -0.57 -2.69 -12.85
C LEU A 222 0.55 -2.01 -13.64
N ARG A 223 1.80 -2.48 -13.50
CA ARG A 223 2.97 -1.94 -14.20
C ARG A 223 2.97 -2.29 -15.70
N ALA A 224 2.51 -3.48 -16.08
CA ALA A 224 2.51 -3.96 -17.47
C ALA A 224 1.58 -3.17 -18.41
N VAL A 225 0.61 -2.41 -17.89
CA VAL A 225 -0.34 -1.62 -18.71
C VAL A 225 0.17 -0.20 -19.00
N SER A 226 1.40 0.14 -18.61
CA SER A 226 2.03 1.44 -18.89
C SER A 226 2.97 1.55 -20.12
N PRO A 227 2.91 0.73 -21.20
CA PRO A 227 3.85 0.88 -22.31
C PRO A 227 3.53 2.07 -23.24
N GLU A 228 2.32 2.64 -23.21
CA GLU A 228 1.96 3.75 -24.12
C GLU A 228 2.52 5.13 -23.71
N ARG A 229 2.95 5.32 -22.45
CA ARG A 229 3.68 6.52 -22.04
C ARG A 229 5.18 6.47 -22.37
N GLN A 230 5.77 5.28 -22.51
CA GLN A 230 7.18 5.13 -22.87
C GLN A 230 7.42 5.26 -24.40
N ALA A 231 6.41 5.01 -25.24
CA ALA A 231 6.57 5.06 -26.70
C ALA A 231 6.37 6.46 -27.34
N THR A 232 5.81 7.44 -26.61
CA THR A 232 5.45 8.75 -27.19
C THR A 232 6.56 9.81 -27.09
N VAL A 233 7.60 9.59 -26.27
CA VAL A 233 8.70 10.57 -26.07
C VAL A 233 9.85 10.38 -27.08
N VAL A 234 9.89 9.27 -27.83
CA VAL A 234 10.98 8.96 -28.77
C VAL A 234 10.80 9.61 -30.16
N SER A 235 9.69 10.30 -30.45
CA SER A 235 9.39 10.82 -31.81
C SER A 235 9.34 12.35 -31.95
N GLN A 236 9.97 13.12 -31.05
CA GLN A 236 10.07 14.58 -31.19
C GLN A 236 11.48 15.16 -31.04
N ALA A 237 12.54 14.35 -31.21
CA ALA A 237 13.93 14.83 -31.18
C ALA A 237 14.60 14.98 -32.56
N GLU A 238 13.87 14.79 -33.67
CA GLU A 238 14.44 14.88 -35.02
C GLU A 238 13.73 15.91 -35.92
N THR A 239 13.57 17.16 -35.48
CA THR A 239 13.37 18.27 -36.43
C THR A 239 13.75 19.63 -35.86
N GLU A 240 15.02 19.88 -35.52
CA GLU A 240 15.58 21.26 -35.51
C GLU A 240 17.11 21.24 -35.28
N SER A 241 17.87 20.97 -36.34
CA SER A 241 19.28 21.41 -36.44
C SER A 241 19.71 21.51 -37.90
N GLY A 242 19.13 22.48 -38.60
CA GLY A 242 19.61 22.92 -39.90
C GLY A 242 20.37 24.24 -39.75
N GLN A 243 21.60 24.25 -40.29
CA GLN A 243 22.30 25.44 -40.81
C GLN A 243 23.32 26.12 -39.88
N TYR A 244 24.58 25.68 -39.94
CA TYR A 244 25.75 26.48 -40.33
C TYR A 244 26.98 25.60 -40.51
N GLY A 245 27.77 25.85 -41.56
CA GLY A 245 29.22 25.59 -41.53
C GLY A 245 29.75 24.39 -42.31
N GLN A 246 29.84 24.56 -43.62
CA GLN A 246 30.63 23.75 -44.56
C GLN A 246 32.12 24.10 -44.41
N GLU A 247 33.02 23.10 -44.47
CA GLU A 247 34.33 23.07 -45.17
C GLU A 247 35.37 22.18 -44.47
N GLY A 248 36.00 21.28 -45.23
CA GLY A 248 37.17 20.52 -44.79
C GLY A 248 37.30 19.13 -45.41
N ALA A 249 37.57 19.08 -46.72
CA ALA A 249 37.82 17.86 -47.47
C ALA A 249 39.16 17.19 -47.11
N GLY A 250 39.24 15.85 -47.21
CA GLY A 250 40.50 15.18 -47.55
C GLY A 250 40.71 13.74 -47.06
N ASN A 251 40.44 12.78 -47.97
CA ASN A 251 41.15 11.50 -48.19
C ASN A 251 41.02 10.37 -47.15
N LEU A 252 41.09 9.07 -47.49
CA LEU A 252 40.85 8.23 -48.68
C LEU A 252 41.16 6.79 -48.20
N ALA A 253 40.40 5.80 -48.71
CA ALA A 253 40.71 4.37 -48.83
C ALA A 253 40.91 3.54 -47.52
N ALA A 254 39.98 2.66 -47.15
CA ALA A 254 39.72 1.31 -47.69
C ALA A 254 40.78 0.25 -47.32
N THR A 255 40.39 -0.70 -46.44
CA THR A 255 40.64 -2.15 -46.60
C THR A 255 39.80 -2.94 -45.59
N ALA A 256 39.20 -4.02 -46.08
CA ALA A 256 38.36 -4.94 -45.33
C ALA A 256 39.16 -6.11 -44.68
N ARG A 257 38.44 -6.84 -43.80
CA ARG A 257 38.52 -8.28 -43.46
C ARG A 257 39.30 -8.70 -42.18
N PRO A 258 39.02 -9.89 -41.58
CA PRO A 258 37.96 -10.13 -40.59
C PRO A 258 38.44 -10.83 -39.29
N ALA A 259 37.53 -10.92 -38.31
CA ALA A 259 37.45 -11.91 -37.21
C ALA A 259 38.49 -11.86 -36.08
N GLU A 260 38.03 -11.45 -34.89
CA GLU A 260 38.39 -12.09 -33.62
C GLU A 260 37.25 -11.88 -32.62
N VAL A 261 36.54 -12.96 -32.30
CA VAL A 261 35.55 -13.01 -31.22
C VAL A 261 36.35 -13.16 -29.93
N VAL A 262 36.62 -12.05 -29.26
CA VAL A 262 37.22 -12.01 -27.93
C VAL A 262 36.09 -11.87 -26.92
N ASP A 263 35.81 -12.97 -26.23
CA ASP A 263 35.01 -13.07 -25.02
C ASP A 263 35.50 -12.05 -23.99
N SER A 264 34.81 -10.92 -23.91
CA SER A 264 35.13 -9.80 -23.04
C SER A 264 34.25 -9.87 -21.80
N ARG A 265 34.56 -10.82 -20.91
CA ARG A 265 34.12 -10.71 -19.52
C ARG A 265 34.96 -9.61 -18.86
N PRO A 266 34.37 -8.54 -18.31
CA PRO A 266 35.14 -7.54 -17.60
C PRO A 266 35.77 -8.21 -16.38
N SER A 267 37.10 -8.27 -16.36
CA SER A 267 37.86 -8.73 -15.21
C SER A 267 37.74 -7.66 -14.12
N ILE A 268 37.03 -8.02 -13.03
CA ILE A 268 36.79 -7.19 -11.85
C ILE A 268 38.08 -7.14 -11.01
N ASP A 269 39.09 -6.40 -11.47
CA ASP A 269 40.31 -6.13 -10.71
C ASP A 269 40.67 -4.63 -10.72
N LYS A 270 39.72 -3.75 -11.06
CA LYS A 270 39.97 -2.31 -11.15
C LYS A 270 38.93 -1.40 -10.52
N ALA A 271 38.25 -1.86 -9.47
CA ALA A 271 37.63 -0.96 -8.50
C ALA A 271 38.65 -0.67 -7.38
N LEU A 272 39.69 0.12 -7.69
CA LEU A 272 40.52 0.73 -6.64
C LEU A 272 39.81 1.96 -6.07
N PRO A 273 39.98 2.23 -4.77
CA PRO A 273 39.08 3.09 -3.99
C PRO A 273 39.26 4.57 -4.34
N MET A 274 38.15 5.30 -4.28
CA MET A 274 38.11 6.77 -4.30
C MET A 274 38.87 7.31 -3.08
N ASP A 275 40.17 7.53 -3.22
CA ASP A 275 40.96 8.35 -2.30
C ASP A 275 40.48 9.81 -2.41
N GLY A 276 39.47 10.18 -1.61
CA GLY A 276 39.19 11.58 -1.27
C GLY A 276 37.74 12.07 -1.45
N VAL A 277 36.83 11.27 -2.00
CA VAL A 277 35.39 11.55 -1.99
C VAL A 277 34.73 10.39 -1.27
N ASN A 278 34.12 10.63 -0.11
CA ASN A 278 33.26 9.64 0.54
C ASN A 278 32.24 9.16 -0.50
N ALA A 279 32.37 7.93 -0.98
CA ALA A 279 31.40 7.35 -1.89
C ALA A 279 30.04 7.40 -1.20
N ALA A 280 29.07 8.05 -1.84
CA ALA A 280 27.71 8.17 -1.28
C ALA A 280 26.93 6.85 -1.40
N ILE A 281 27.38 5.96 -2.29
CA ILE A 281 26.82 4.63 -2.55
C ILE A 281 27.84 3.56 -2.14
N ASP A 282 27.39 2.59 -1.35
CA ASP A 282 28.16 1.40 -1.01
C ASP A 282 27.89 0.29 -2.04
N ILE A 283 28.72 0.25 -3.09
CA ILE A 283 28.60 -0.75 -4.15
C ILE A 283 28.83 -2.18 -3.66
N SER A 284 29.62 -2.38 -2.60
CA SER A 284 29.81 -3.71 -2.04
C SER A 284 28.52 -4.25 -1.44
N VAL A 285 27.72 -3.40 -0.79
CA VAL A 285 26.39 -3.77 -0.31
C VAL A 285 25.48 -4.18 -1.47
N MET A 286 25.47 -3.41 -2.55
CA MET A 286 24.63 -3.72 -3.73
C MET A 286 25.03 -5.04 -4.40
N LEU A 287 26.33 -5.27 -4.60
CA LEU A 287 26.84 -6.51 -5.20
C LEU A 287 26.50 -7.72 -4.32
N ASN A 288 26.72 -7.61 -3.00
CA ASN A 288 26.38 -8.69 -2.08
C ASN A 288 24.87 -9.01 -2.07
N ALA A 289 24.02 -7.99 -2.18
CA ALA A 289 22.57 -8.16 -2.22
C ALA A 289 22.06 -8.77 -3.54
N LEU A 290 22.84 -8.64 -4.62
CA LEU A 290 22.51 -9.12 -5.96
C LEU A 290 23.42 -10.27 -6.41
N ASP A 291 23.95 -11.07 -5.47
CA ASP A 291 24.79 -12.25 -5.74
C ASP A 291 25.97 -11.98 -6.71
N ASP A 292 26.64 -10.83 -6.52
CA ASP A 292 27.72 -10.30 -7.35
C ASP A 292 27.33 -10.00 -8.82
N ASP A 293 26.03 -9.85 -9.11
CA ASP A 293 25.51 -9.49 -10.44
C ASP A 293 25.72 -7.99 -10.76
N ALA A 294 26.87 -7.69 -11.37
CA ALA A 294 27.24 -6.34 -11.77
C ALA A 294 26.32 -5.75 -12.86
N GLU A 295 25.65 -6.55 -13.68
CA GLU A 295 24.73 -6.06 -14.73
C GLU A 295 23.44 -5.54 -14.09
N MET A 296 22.94 -6.25 -13.08
CA MET A 296 21.78 -5.82 -12.29
C MET A 296 22.09 -4.58 -11.45
N VAL A 297 23.29 -4.48 -10.87
CA VAL A 297 23.74 -3.26 -10.16
C VAL A 297 23.80 -2.07 -11.12
N GLN A 298 24.33 -2.25 -12.33
CA GLN A 298 24.35 -1.19 -13.35
C GLN A 298 22.95 -0.75 -13.74
N MET A 299 22.03 -1.68 -13.96
CA MET A 299 20.63 -1.36 -14.28
C MET A 299 19.99 -0.52 -13.16
N LEU A 300 20.15 -0.94 -11.91
CA LEU A 300 19.54 -0.26 -10.76
C LEU A 300 20.09 1.16 -10.57
N LEU A 301 21.40 1.34 -10.74
CA LEU A 301 22.02 2.67 -10.71
C LEU A 301 21.56 3.54 -11.88
N GLY A 302 21.39 2.97 -13.07
CA GLY A 302 20.88 3.69 -14.25
C GLY A 302 19.47 4.21 -14.02
N VAL A 303 18.55 3.33 -13.61
CA VAL A 303 17.16 3.70 -13.29
C VAL A 303 17.13 4.77 -12.19
N PHE A 304 17.94 4.62 -11.14
CA PHE A 304 18.02 5.62 -10.08
C PHE A 304 18.42 7.01 -10.59
N VAL A 305 19.43 7.10 -11.46
CA VAL A 305 19.86 8.38 -12.05
C VAL A 305 18.77 8.95 -12.95
N GLU A 306 18.12 8.12 -13.77
CA GLU A 306 17.06 8.57 -14.66
C GLU A 306 15.86 9.13 -13.90
N GLU A 307 15.38 8.41 -12.88
CA GLU A 307 14.17 8.74 -12.14
C GLU A 307 14.38 9.87 -11.12
N HIS A 308 15.51 9.91 -10.41
CA HIS A 308 15.65 10.74 -9.22
C HIS A 308 16.62 11.93 -9.32
N GLN A 309 17.34 12.11 -10.45
CA GLN A 309 18.32 13.20 -10.60
C GLN A 309 17.75 14.63 -10.45
N HIS A 310 16.42 14.81 -10.54
CA HIS A 310 15.77 16.11 -10.41
C HIS A 310 14.97 16.27 -9.11
N ASP A 311 14.75 15.18 -8.37
CA ASP A 311 13.81 15.14 -7.24
C ASP A 311 14.23 16.06 -6.09
N GLY A 312 15.52 16.29 -5.92
CA GLY A 312 16.02 17.23 -4.91
C GLY A 312 15.54 18.65 -5.15
N LYS A 313 15.50 19.09 -6.41
CA LYS A 313 14.99 20.42 -6.79
C LYS A 313 13.47 20.49 -6.63
N VAL A 314 12.78 19.45 -7.10
CA VAL A 314 11.32 19.32 -6.95
C VAL A 314 10.92 19.38 -5.48
N PHE A 315 11.61 18.67 -4.60
CA PHE A 315 11.33 18.68 -3.16
C PHE A 315 11.52 20.07 -2.54
N VAL A 316 12.61 20.77 -2.89
CA VAL A 316 12.86 22.14 -2.42
C VAL A 316 11.74 23.09 -2.86
N GLU A 317 11.25 22.96 -4.09
CA GLU A 317 10.14 23.76 -4.61
C GLU A 317 8.82 23.45 -3.86
N MET A 318 8.51 22.17 -3.64
CA MET A 318 7.33 21.74 -2.86
C MET A 318 7.35 22.37 -1.46
N VAL A 319 8.47 22.23 -0.74
CA VAL A 319 8.62 22.80 0.61
C VAL A 319 8.55 24.34 0.59
N SER A 320 9.17 25.00 -0.38
CA SER A 320 9.17 26.47 -0.51
C SER A 320 7.78 27.04 -0.81
N SER A 321 6.97 26.29 -1.55
CA SER A 321 5.59 26.68 -1.88
C SER A 321 4.62 26.53 -0.69
N GLY A 322 5.02 25.82 0.37
CA GLY A 322 4.20 25.52 1.53
C GLY A 322 3.10 24.48 1.27
N CYS A 323 3.01 23.93 0.06
CA CYS A 323 2.12 22.84 -0.30
C CYS A 323 2.78 21.51 0.09
N ILE A 324 2.70 21.17 1.38
CA ILE A 324 3.02 19.81 1.84
C ILE A 324 1.78 18.95 1.67
N ASP A 325 1.78 18.16 0.61
CA ASP A 325 0.70 17.26 0.24
C ASP A 325 1.18 15.81 0.20
N GLU A 326 0.31 14.92 -0.25
CA GLU A 326 0.64 13.51 -0.38
C GLU A 326 1.82 13.29 -1.33
N GLN A 327 1.92 14.05 -2.43
CA GLN A 327 3.02 13.94 -3.41
C GLN A 327 4.39 14.18 -2.76
N THR A 328 4.47 15.16 -1.86
CA THR A 328 5.68 15.44 -1.09
C THR A 328 6.11 14.24 -0.23
N LEU A 329 5.14 13.58 0.41
CA LEU A 329 5.40 12.36 1.19
C LEU A 329 5.83 11.20 0.29
N ARG A 330 5.20 11.04 -0.88
CA ARG A 330 5.57 9.99 -1.85
C ARG A 330 7.00 10.12 -2.32
N LEU A 331 7.42 11.33 -2.67
CA LEU A 331 8.78 11.61 -3.11
C LEU A 331 9.80 11.18 -2.05
N VAL A 332 9.59 11.57 -0.80
CA VAL A 332 10.52 11.25 0.29
C VAL A 332 10.49 9.75 0.63
N HIS A 333 9.32 9.11 0.59
CA HIS A 333 9.19 7.67 0.82
C HIS A 333 9.92 6.86 -0.26
N SER A 334 9.74 7.22 -1.53
CA SER A 334 10.45 6.60 -2.65
C SER A 334 11.96 6.77 -2.50
N LEU A 335 12.43 8.00 -2.21
CA LEU A 335 13.85 8.27 -1.97
C LEU A 335 14.44 7.46 -0.81
N LYS A 336 13.67 7.22 0.27
CA LYS A 336 14.09 6.34 1.37
C LYS A 336 14.30 4.90 0.89
N GLY A 337 13.33 4.35 0.17
CA GLY A 337 13.37 2.97 -0.32
C GLY A 337 14.53 2.74 -1.28
N VAL A 338 14.68 3.59 -2.28
CA VAL A 338 15.80 3.47 -3.23
C VAL A 338 17.15 3.68 -2.54
N ALA A 339 17.26 4.62 -1.59
CA ALA A 339 18.51 4.83 -0.86
C ALA A 339 18.93 3.60 -0.03
N ALA A 340 17.97 2.87 0.54
CA ALA A 340 18.23 1.63 1.26
C ALA A 340 18.85 0.56 0.34
N ASN A 341 18.25 0.37 -0.84
CA ASN A 341 18.70 -0.62 -1.82
C ASN A 341 20.08 -0.28 -2.42
N LEU A 342 20.42 1.00 -2.50
CA LEU A 342 21.73 1.46 -2.99
C LEU A 342 22.83 1.45 -1.91
N GLY A 343 22.50 1.15 -0.64
CA GLY A 343 23.43 1.36 0.47
C GLY A 343 23.80 2.84 0.68
N ALA A 344 22.95 3.77 0.24
CA ALA A 344 23.15 5.20 0.35
C ALA A 344 22.69 5.73 1.72
N ASN A 345 23.39 5.29 2.78
CA ASN A 345 22.97 5.47 4.18
C ASN A 345 22.62 6.92 4.54
N THR A 346 23.43 7.89 4.11
CA THR A 346 23.17 9.31 4.42
C THR A 346 21.89 9.83 3.76
N LEU A 347 21.59 9.39 2.53
CA LEU A 347 20.34 9.74 1.84
C LEU A 347 19.15 9.09 2.54
N GLN A 348 19.27 7.81 2.89
CA GLN A 348 18.24 7.04 3.60
C GLN A 348 17.90 7.68 4.96
N GLU A 349 18.90 8.08 5.74
CA GLU A 349 18.72 8.73 7.05
C GLU A 349 17.96 10.05 6.93
N ILE A 350 18.32 10.89 5.96
CA ILE A 350 17.66 12.18 5.73
C ILE A 350 16.23 11.96 5.25
N ALA A 351 16.02 11.05 4.28
CA ALA A 351 14.70 10.73 3.79
C ALA A 351 13.80 10.18 4.89
N THR A 352 14.30 9.29 5.75
CA THR A 352 13.57 8.75 6.91
C THR A 352 13.15 9.86 7.88
N ALA A 353 14.07 10.78 8.22
CA ALA A 353 13.77 11.88 9.13
C ALA A 353 12.72 12.84 8.55
N LEU A 354 12.79 13.12 7.25
CA LEU A 354 11.81 13.95 6.54
C LEU A 354 10.45 13.25 6.43
N GLU A 355 10.43 11.97 6.09
CA GLU A 355 9.20 11.16 6.01
C GLU A 355 8.46 11.18 7.35
N MET A 356 9.19 10.95 8.45
CA MET A 356 8.62 11.00 9.79
C MET A 356 7.98 12.36 10.11
N ARG A 357 8.64 13.47 9.75
CA ARG A 357 8.09 14.81 9.98
C ARG A 357 6.84 15.05 9.15
N LEU A 358 6.85 14.63 7.89
CA LEU A 358 5.72 14.74 6.99
C LEU A 358 4.51 13.92 7.51
N LYS A 359 4.73 12.67 7.93
CA LYS A 359 3.70 11.81 8.57
C LYS A 359 3.12 12.46 9.84
N GLN A 360 3.94 13.19 10.60
CA GLN A 360 3.52 13.91 11.81
C GLN A 360 2.93 15.31 11.53
N GLN A 361 2.74 15.69 10.26
CA GLN A 361 2.27 17.01 9.83
C GLN A 361 3.12 18.16 10.40
N GLN A 362 4.41 17.91 10.63
CA GLN A 362 5.35 18.92 11.08
C GLN A 362 5.90 19.70 9.89
N PRO A 363 6.13 21.02 10.04
CA PRO A 363 6.74 21.81 8.98
C PRO A 363 8.16 21.30 8.68
N VAL A 364 8.48 21.17 7.40
CA VAL A 364 9.83 20.84 6.94
C VAL A 364 10.64 22.14 6.83
N PRO A 365 11.75 22.31 7.59
CA PRO A 365 12.64 23.44 7.42
C PRO A 365 13.27 23.44 6.03
N LEU A 366 13.36 24.61 5.40
CA LEU A 366 13.94 24.75 4.06
C LEU A 366 15.41 24.27 4.02
N ASP A 367 16.15 24.47 5.12
CA ASP A 367 17.53 23.97 5.26
C ASP A 367 17.62 22.44 5.15
N ASP A 368 16.63 21.71 5.69
CA ASP A 368 16.59 20.25 5.61
C ASP A 368 16.22 19.78 4.19
N ALA A 369 15.36 20.54 3.49
CA ALA A 369 15.06 20.28 2.08
C ALA A 369 16.29 20.49 1.18
N HIS A 370 17.04 21.58 1.39
CA HIS A 370 18.31 21.78 0.70
C HIS A 370 19.34 20.72 1.04
N ARG A 371 19.40 20.25 2.29
CA ARG A 371 20.28 19.17 2.70
C ARG A 371 19.95 17.86 1.97
N LEU A 372 18.67 17.51 1.84
CA LEU A 372 18.24 16.37 1.02
C LEU A 372 18.71 16.52 -0.43
N ALA A 373 18.49 17.70 -1.04
CA ALA A 373 18.89 17.96 -2.43
C ALA A 373 20.39 17.80 -2.66
N ILE A 374 21.23 18.32 -1.75
CA ILE A 374 22.70 18.17 -1.82
C ILE A 374 23.11 16.71 -1.73
N VAL A 375 22.55 15.97 -0.77
CA VAL A 375 22.92 14.56 -0.57
C VAL A 375 22.44 13.71 -1.74
N LEU A 376 21.23 13.96 -2.26
CA LEU A 376 20.74 13.27 -3.44
C LEU A 376 21.63 13.52 -4.67
N GLU A 377 22.04 14.76 -4.92
CA GLU A 377 22.99 15.09 -6.00
C GLU A 377 24.32 14.34 -5.84
N GLN A 378 24.84 14.25 -4.61
CA GLN A 378 26.05 13.47 -4.32
C GLN A 378 25.86 11.98 -4.59
N THR A 379 24.70 11.43 -4.25
CA THR A 379 24.35 10.03 -4.54
C THR A 379 24.24 9.78 -6.05
N VAL A 380 23.61 10.69 -6.79
CA VAL A 380 23.49 10.64 -8.27
C VAL A 380 24.86 10.70 -8.93
N GLU A 381 25.74 11.61 -8.51
CA GLU A 381 27.09 11.70 -9.03
C GLU A 381 27.94 10.46 -8.68
N SER A 382 27.74 9.88 -7.50
CA SER A 382 28.35 8.61 -7.14
C SER A 382 27.85 7.47 -8.04
N ALA A 383 26.56 7.41 -8.36
CA ALA A 383 25.99 6.41 -9.27
C ALA A 383 26.57 6.53 -10.68
N ARG A 384 26.59 7.75 -11.23
CA ARG A 384 27.18 8.06 -12.55
C ARG A 384 28.65 7.68 -12.62
N TYR A 385 29.40 7.96 -11.55
CA TYR A 385 30.81 7.55 -11.48
C TYR A 385 30.97 6.04 -11.64
N TYR A 386 30.17 5.24 -10.93
CA TYR A 386 30.24 3.78 -11.03
C TYR A 386 29.80 3.27 -12.40
N LEU A 387 28.71 3.80 -12.96
CA LEU A 387 28.26 3.47 -14.32
C LEU A 387 29.35 3.74 -15.36
N HIS A 388 29.96 4.92 -15.32
CA HIS A 388 31.06 5.27 -16.21
C HIS A 388 32.31 4.40 -15.98
N SER A 389 32.62 4.05 -14.72
CA SER A 389 33.74 3.15 -14.40
C SER A 389 33.57 1.74 -14.97
N TRP A 390 32.33 1.31 -15.20
CA TRP A 390 31.98 0.05 -15.86
C TRP A 390 31.77 0.17 -17.37
N GLY A 391 32.02 1.34 -17.96
CA GLY A 391 31.89 1.57 -19.40
C GLY A 391 30.45 1.78 -19.87
N VAL A 392 29.52 2.02 -18.95
CA VAL A 392 28.13 2.41 -19.24
C VAL A 392 28.05 3.93 -19.31
N ASN A 393 27.63 4.47 -20.45
CA ASN A 393 27.30 5.90 -20.56
C ASN A 393 25.86 6.07 -20.04
N ALA A 394 25.72 6.76 -18.92
CA ALA A 394 24.45 7.10 -18.28
C ALA A 394 24.22 8.62 -18.31
#